data_AF-A0A4R6R1K9-F1
#
_entry.id   AF-A0A4R6R1K9-F1
#
_cell.length_a   1.000
_cell.length_b   1.000
_cell.length_c   1.000
_cell.angle_alpha   90.00
_cell.angle_beta   90.00
_cell.angle_gamma   90.00
#
_symmetry.space_group_name_H-M   'P 1'
#
loop_
_entity.id
_entity.type
_entity.pdbx_description
1 polymer ?
#
loop_
_entity_poly.entity_id
_entity_poly.type
_entity_poly.pdbx_seq_one_letter_code
_entity_poly.pdbx_strand_id
1 'polypeptide(L)'
;MSIDAHDVPLAPASAVPHPQLTEMEVHRALDLAQQGFVPSEIGEILDVYPDSVETAIEEAVPGGTAAIAAALRRRLRAWRREHEDSAWWEAEAVFGIPHAHVLRLVRVPRDQELGIVAPGEPGYLDTVLAGIGCKDLRAIRSARLYAFGATLQEIGDLFGVTRERIRQILSRDTPWSSTDLSAAAKVLARARRAEHESVAELWSLSNPVAPLDEAPAALGLSVEQMRQLLGRRRSRHEPAFGAPCEATRRTEEEIIEDLRAFHAETGRTTCQAFTDWAREHDVPGHQTAAIRFGTWNEALKAAGLSTDKGAPRSSFRDEDLWAAVITAVQAPDGGTTFRAVEEWLARHPAAPSGALVRQRLCGHEGGSWTETVATALAVLHTPKGFDPAWVEEITAPRDWETPTDDPDPLDHVRAAIDALGPRITTSRYRAWARAEGRPTFMTLQRRSGKLWSELLAEAGGEPNAPKVKNRSRAEVGEYMTRFLAEYPEGSSTDYGTWSRANAAPSRSTVVDRFGTWNLAVESCRAR
;
A
#
# COMPACT_ATOMS: atom_id res chain seq x y z
N MET A 1 28.46 -20.58 -72.66
CA MET A 1 27.86 -21.83 -72.17
C MET A 1 27.10 -21.50 -70.91
N SER A 2 25.77 -21.42 -71.00
CA SER A 2 24.86 -21.30 -69.87
C SER A 2 25.06 -22.48 -68.93
N ILE A 3 25.10 -22.21 -67.63
CA ILE A 3 24.84 -23.21 -66.60
C ILE A 3 23.72 -22.61 -65.74
N ASP A 4 22.66 -23.40 -65.65
CA ASP A 4 21.32 -23.01 -65.27
C ASP A 4 21.20 -22.54 -63.83
N ALA A 5 20.36 -21.51 -63.65
CA ALA A 5 19.77 -21.16 -62.38
C ALA A 5 18.88 -22.32 -61.93
N HIS A 6 19.30 -23.03 -60.88
CA HIS A 6 18.39 -23.87 -60.14
C HIS A 6 17.43 -22.95 -59.37
N ASP A 7 16.26 -22.72 -59.98
CA ASP A 7 15.00 -22.45 -59.30
C ASP A 7 14.82 -23.50 -58.20
N VAL A 8 15.15 -23.13 -56.96
CA VAL A 8 14.61 -23.81 -55.79
C VAL A 8 13.18 -23.28 -55.66
N PRO A 9 12.14 -24.13 -55.83
CA PRO A 9 10.79 -23.67 -55.66
C PRO A 9 10.60 -23.21 -54.21
N LEU A 10 10.25 -21.93 -54.04
CA LEU A 10 9.68 -21.41 -52.81
C LEU A 10 8.53 -22.35 -52.42
N ALA A 11 8.75 -23.14 -51.37
CA ALA A 11 7.71 -23.97 -50.81
C ALA A 11 6.50 -23.08 -50.49
N PRO A 12 5.26 -23.53 -50.79
CA PRO A 12 4.07 -22.79 -50.38
C PRO A 12 4.13 -22.58 -48.87
N ALA A 13 3.73 -21.37 -48.41
CA ALA A 13 3.61 -21.02 -47.01
C ALA A 13 2.92 -22.19 -46.26
N SER A 14 3.70 -22.88 -45.44
CA SER A 14 3.23 -24.02 -44.67
C SER A 14 2.14 -23.50 -43.73
N ALA A 15 0.89 -23.91 -43.96
CA ALA A 15 -0.26 -23.62 -43.10
C ALA A 15 -0.21 -24.34 -41.73
N VAL A 16 0.95 -24.91 -41.37
CA VAL A 16 1.20 -25.47 -40.05
C VAL A 16 1.74 -24.33 -39.18
N PRO A 17 1.05 -23.98 -38.07
CA PRO A 17 1.55 -22.96 -37.16
C PRO A 17 2.96 -23.34 -36.70
N HIS A 18 3.91 -22.43 -36.88
CA HIS A 18 5.27 -22.60 -36.40
C HIS A 18 5.26 -22.79 -34.87
N PRO A 19 6.20 -23.57 -34.31
CA PRO A 19 6.24 -23.83 -32.87
C PRO A 19 6.30 -22.53 -32.08
N GLN A 20 5.58 -22.49 -30.96
CA GLN A 20 5.62 -21.38 -30.01
C GLN A 20 7.01 -21.30 -29.37
N LEU A 21 7.49 -20.08 -29.17
CA LEU A 21 8.74 -19.83 -28.47
C LEU A 21 8.60 -20.19 -26.98
N THR A 22 9.67 -20.72 -26.41
CA THR A 22 9.80 -20.88 -24.96
C THR A 22 9.85 -19.51 -24.27
N GLU A 23 9.48 -19.45 -22.98
CA GLU A 23 9.52 -18.20 -22.20
C GLU A 23 10.89 -17.49 -22.26
N MET A 24 11.97 -18.27 -22.24
CA MET A 24 13.33 -17.76 -22.39
C MET A 24 13.60 -17.16 -23.77
N GLU A 25 13.12 -17.80 -24.84
CA GLU A 25 13.23 -17.29 -26.21
C GLU A 25 12.39 -16.03 -26.42
N VAL A 26 11.19 -15.95 -25.82
CA VAL A 26 10.35 -14.73 -25.82
C VAL A 26 11.09 -13.58 -25.15
N HIS A 27 11.69 -13.81 -23.98
CA HIS A 27 12.45 -12.79 -23.26
C HIS A 27 13.63 -12.27 -24.11
N ARG A 28 14.37 -13.16 -24.77
CA ARG A 28 15.48 -12.79 -25.66
C ARG A 28 15.01 -12.09 -26.92
N ALA A 29 13.94 -12.56 -27.55
CA ALA A 29 13.37 -11.94 -28.73
C ALA A 29 12.92 -10.51 -28.42
N LEU A 30 12.31 -10.28 -27.25
CA LEU A 30 11.92 -8.96 -26.78
C LEU A 30 13.14 -8.06 -26.53
N ASP A 31 14.18 -8.56 -25.84
CA ASP A 31 15.41 -7.79 -25.62
C ASP A 31 16.08 -7.42 -26.95
N LEU A 32 16.21 -8.37 -27.89
CA LEU A 32 16.75 -8.12 -29.24
C LEU A 32 15.91 -7.08 -30.01
N ALA A 33 14.58 -7.17 -29.99
CA ALA A 33 13.72 -6.17 -30.61
C ALA A 33 13.90 -4.77 -29.99
N GLN A 34 14.11 -4.71 -28.67
CA GLN A 34 14.43 -3.47 -27.95
C GLN A 34 15.84 -2.93 -28.27
N GLN A 35 16.74 -3.76 -28.83
CA GLN A 35 17.98 -3.30 -29.46
C GLN A 35 17.83 -2.99 -30.96
N GLY A 36 16.60 -2.95 -31.47
CA GLY A 36 16.31 -2.55 -32.84
C GLY A 36 16.53 -3.63 -33.90
N PHE A 37 16.69 -4.91 -33.52
CA PHE A 37 16.67 -6.03 -34.46
C PHE A 37 15.27 -6.23 -35.06
N VAL A 38 15.20 -6.68 -36.32
CA VAL A 38 13.93 -7.04 -36.97
C VAL A 38 13.62 -8.54 -36.79
N PRO A 39 12.34 -8.98 -36.90
CA PRO A 39 11.96 -10.38 -36.69
C PRO A 39 12.81 -11.41 -37.46
N SER A 40 13.19 -11.10 -38.70
CA SER A 40 14.04 -11.98 -39.51
C SER A 40 15.45 -12.15 -38.94
N GLU A 41 16.05 -11.07 -38.43
CA GLU A 41 17.38 -11.10 -37.79
C GLU A 41 17.32 -11.85 -36.45
N ILE A 42 16.24 -11.64 -35.69
CA ILE A 42 16.01 -12.34 -34.41
C ILE A 42 15.85 -13.84 -34.66
N GLY A 43 15.06 -14.23 -35.67
CA GLY A 43 14.90 -15.61 -36.08
C GLY A 43 16.23 -16.26 -36.50
N GLU A 44 17.04 -15.56 -37.30
CA GLU A 44 18.38 -16.01 -37.68
C GLU A 44 19.28 -16.18 -36.44
N ILE A 45 19.27 -15.23 -35.50
CA ILE A 45 20.12 -15.30 -34.31
C ILE A 45 19.72 -16.48 -33.42
N LEU A 46 18.42 -16.60 -33.11
CA LEU A 46 17.90 -17.58 -32.16
C LEU A 46 17.64 -18.97 -32.75
N ASP A 47 17.77 -19.15 -34.08
CA ASP A 47 17.45 -20.40 -34.79
C ASP A 47 15.96 -20.75 -34.76
N VAL A 48 15.10 -19.74 -34.87
CA VAL A 48 13.64 -19.87 -34.81
C VAL A 48 12.97 -19.19 -36.00
N TYR A 49 11.70 -19.52 -36.24
CA TYR A 49 10.94 -18.93 -37.33
C TYR A 49 10.61 -17.45 -37.05
N PRO A 50 10.81 -16.54 -38.02
CA PRO A 50 10.47 -15.13 -37.86
C PRO A 50 9.00 -14.89 -37.47
N ASP A 51 8.08 -15.68 -38.00
CA ASP A 51 6.64 -15.59 -37.68
C ASP A 51 6.34 -15.94 -36.21
N SER A 52 7.08 -16.90 -35.64
CA SER A 52 7.01 -17.23 -34.21
C SER A 52 7.52 -16.06 -33.34
N VAL A 53 8.56 -15.36 -33.80
CA VAL A 53 9.08 -14.16 -33.14
C VAL A 53 8.06 -13.03 -33.18
N GLU A 54 7.45 -12.77 -34.34
CA GLU A 54 6.47 -11.71 -34.50
C GLU A 54 5.24 -11.93 -33.63
N THR A 55 4.71 -13.16 -33.62
CA THR A 55 3.58 -13.55 -32.77
C THR A 55 3.92 -13.38 -31.28
N ALA A 56 5.07 -13.89 -30.84
CA ALA A 56 5.48 -13.80 -29.44
C ALA A 56 5.67 -12.35 -28.96
N ILE A 57 6.22 -11.48 -29.82
CA ILE A 57 6.42 -10.07 -29.47
C ILE A 57 5.08 -9.32 -29.45
N GLU A 58 4.16 -9.61 -30.37
CA GLU A 58 2.81 -9.02 -30.39
C GLU A 58 2.02 -9.38 -29.12
N GLU A 59 2.13 -10.63 -28.66
CA GLU A 59 1.50 -11.06 -27.40
C GLU A 59 2.11 -10.35 -26.17
N ALA A 60 3.41 -10.06 -26.19
CA ALA A 60 4.11 -9.41 -25.09
C ALA A 60 3.94 -7.87 -25.06
N VAL A 61 3.84 -7.25 -26.24
CA VAL A 61 3.74 -5.80 -26.45
C VAL A 61 2.70 -5.55 -27.54
N PRO A 62 1.54 -4.93 -27.22
CA PRO A 62 0.53 -4.58 -28.22
C PRO A 62 1.12 -3.73 -29.36
N GLY A 63 0.89 -4.14 -30.60
CA GLY A 63 1.49 -3.55 -31.80
C GLY A 63 2.92 -4.03 -32.11
N GLY A 64 3.42 -4.99 -31.33
CA GLY A 64 4.57 -5.84 -31.65
C GLY A 64 5.85 -5.08 -31.90
N THR A 65 6.67 -5.60 -32.83
CA THR A 65 7.96 -4.98 -33.19
C THR A 65 7.81 -3.58 -33.77
N ALA A 66 6.69 -3.27 -34.42
CA ALA A 66 6.42 -1.95 -34.97
C ALA A 66 6.24 -0.90 -33.86
N ALA A 67 5.54 -1.25 -32.77
CA ALA A 67 5.38 -0.40 -31.59
C ALA A 67 6.72 -0.15 -30.90
N ILE A 68 7.54 -1.19 -30.71
CA ILE A 68 8.88 -1.10 -30.12
C ILE A 68 9.77 -0.16 -30.97
N ALA A 69 9.82 -0.37 -32.28
CA ALA A 69 10.60 0.46 -33.20
C ALA A 69 10.09 1.91 -33.26
N ALA A 70 8.78 2.14 -33.15
CA ALA A 70 8.21 3.47 -33.05
C ALA A 70 8.60 4.18 -31.74
N ALA A 71 8.55 3.48 -30.61
CA ALA A 71 8.97 4.00 -29.32
C ALA A 71 10.45 4.37 -29.31
N LEU A 72 11.32 3.47 -29.79
CA LEU A 72 12.76 3.73 -29.94
C LEU A 72 13.03 4.95 -30.82
N ARG A 73 12.37 5.07 -31.97
CA ARG A 73 12.52 6.23 -32.86
C ARG A 73 12.11 7.54 -32.19
N ARG A 74 11.01 7.56 -31.43
CA ARG A 74 10.58 8.75 -30.69
C ARG A 74 11.63 9.16 -29.67
N ARG A 75 12.17 8.21 -28.90
CA ARG A 75 13.18 8.46 -27.87
C ARG A 75 14.51 8.91 -28.45
N LEU A 76 15.01 8.26 -29.51
CA LEU A 76 16.22 8.68 -30.23
C LEU A 76 16.11 10.09 -30.81
N ARG A 77 14.95 10.45 -31.36
CA ARG A 77 14.69 11.82 -31.86
C ARG A 77 14.61 12.85 -30.74
N ALA A 78 14.02 12.48 -29.60
CA ALA A 78 13.99 13.36 -28.42
C ALA A 78 15.41 13.61 -27.91
N TRP A 79 16.20 12.55 -27.71
CA TRP A 79 17.60 12.64 -27.32
C TRP A 79 18.41 13.52 -28.27
N ARG A 80 18.22 13.36 -29.59
CA ARG A 80 18.94 14.17 -30.60
C ARG A 80 18.61 15.66 -30.52
N ARG A 81 17.37 16.03 -30.17
CA ARG A 81 17.00 17.44 -29.99
C ARG A 81 17.69 18.06 -28.77
N GLU A 82 17.97 17.26 -27.75
CA GLU A 82 18.69 17.70 -26.55
C GLU A 82 20.21 17.68 -26.73
N HIS A 83 20.71 16.93 -27.72
CA HIS A 83 22.13 16.71 -28.00
C HIS A 83 22.43 17.01 -29.49
N GLU A 84 22.13 18.24 -29.92
CA GLU A 84 22.21 18.64 -31.34
C GLU A 84 23.62 18.45 -31.94
N ASP A 85 24.66 18.68 -31.14
CA ASP A 85 26.07 18.59 -31.53
C ASP A 85 26.69 17.19 -31.36
N SER A 86 26.04 16.28 -30.63
CA SER A 86 26.54 14.92 -30.41
C SER A 86 26.47 14.09 -31.68
N ALA A 87 27.36 13.11 -31.84
CA ALA A 87 27.27 12.18 -32.95
C ALA A 87 26.34 10.98 -32.63
N TRP A 88 25.79 10.32 -33.65
CA TRP A 88 24.86 9.18 -33.45
C TRP A 88 25.48 7.94 -32.81
N TRP A 89 26.82 7.82 -32.79
CA TRP A 89 27.51 6.75 -32.09
C TRP A 89 27.51 6.95 -30.57
N GLU A 90 27.34 8.18 -30.08
CA GLU A 90 27.15 8.42 -28.64
C GLU A 90 25.81 7.85 -28.14
N ALA A 91 24.81 7.74 -29.01
CA ALA A 91 23.53 7.11 -28.68
C ALA A 91 23.67 5.62 -28.34
N GLU A 92 24.71 4.93 -28.83
CA GLU A 92 24.99 3.53 -28.47
C GLU A 92 25.22 3.39 -26.97
N ALA A 93 26.00 4.31 -26.38
CA ALA A 93 26.30 4.30 -24.95
C ALA A 93 25.12 4.72 -24.07
N VAL A 94 24.14 5.43 -24.64
CA VAL A 94 22.93 5.90 -23.91
C VAL A 94 21.83 4.84 -23.95
N PHE A 95 21.54 4.31 -25.13
CA PHE A 95 20.42 3.37 -25.33
C PHE A 95 20.84 1.91 -25.21
N GLY A 96 22.15 1.63 -25.22
CA GLY A 96 22.68 0.26 -25.25
C GLY A 96 22.45 -0.44 -26.60
N ILE A 97 22.20 0.31 -27.68
CA ILE A 97 21.78 -0.21 -28.99
C ILE A 97 22.96 -0.13 -29.96
N PRO A 98 23.23 -1.18 -30.77
CA PRO A 98 24.26 -1.12 -31.79
C PRO A 98 24.07 0.10 -32.70
N HIS A 99 25.15 0.83 -32.97
CA HIS A 99 25.10 2.07 -33.74
C HIS A 99 24.48 1.87 -35.14
N ALA A 100 24.75 0.73 -35.78
CA ALA A 100 24.10 0.27 -37.01
C ALA A 100 22.57 0.31 -36.95
N HIS A 101 21.99 -0.09 -35.82
CA HIS A 101 20.54 -0.10 -35.63
C HIS A 101 20.01 1.29 -35.33
N VAL A 102 20.77 2.12 -34.61
CA VAL A 102 20.44 3.55 -34.42
C VAL A 102 20.29 4.22 -35.78
N LEU A 103 21.28 4.09 -36.66
CA LEU A 103 21.26 4.68 -38.00
C LEU A 103 20.07 4.18 -38.83
N ARG A 104 19.78 2.88 -38.77
CA ARG A 104 18.60 2.28 -39.43
C ARG A 104 17.29 2.88 -38.91
N LEU A 105 17.13 3.01 -37.59
CA LEU A 105 15.92 3.54 -36.96
C LEU A 105 15.69 5.01 -37.33
N VAL A 106 16.75 5.81 -37.37
CA VAL A 106 16.69 7.24 -37.70
C VAL A 106 16.81 7.53 -39.21
N ARG A 107 16.97 6.49 -40.04
CA ARG A 107 17.08 6.54 -41.50
C ARG A 107 18.24 7.42 -42.00
N VAL A 108 19.37 7.35 -41.32
CA VAL A 108 20.62 8.00 -41.74
C VAL A 108 21.50 6.94 -42.43
N PRO A 109 22.08 7.22 -43.60
CA PRO A 109 23.04 6.33 -44.25
C PRO A 109 24.20 5.97 -43.32
N ARG A 110 24.84 4.82 -43.54
CA ARG A 110 26.10 4.54 -42.84
C ARG A 110 27.19 5.41 -43.44
N ASP A 111 27.76 6.28 -42.62
CA ASP A 111 28.77 7.24 -43.05
C ASP A 111 30.20 6.65 -43.09
N GLN A 112 30.41 5.42 -42.59
CA GLN A 112 31.74 4.83 -42.43
C GLN A 112 31.78 3.31 -42.65
N GLU A 113 32.84 2.82 -43.32
CA GLU A 113 33.24 1.41 -43.27
C GLU A 113 33.89 1.13 -41.89
N LEU A 114 33.33 0.19 -41.15
CA LEU A 114 33.82 -0.17 -39.82
C LEU A 114 35.01 -1.12 -39.95
N GLY A 115 36.19 -0.66 -39.54
CA GLY A 115 37.32 -1.54 -39.21
C GLY A 115 37.08 -2.30 -37.90
N ILE A 116 38.00 -3.16 -37.47
CA ILE A 116 37.92 -3.77 -36.14
C ILE A 116 38.17 -2.69 -35.08
N VAL A 117 37.19 -2.49 -34.21
CA VAL A 117 37.17 -1.47 -33.14
C VAL A 117 37.50 -2.13 -31.79
N ALA A 118 38.09 -1.40 -30.84
CA ALA A 118 38.42 -1.95 -29.52
C ALA A 118 37.18 -2.09 -28.62
N PRO A 119 37.18 -2.99 -27.63
CA PRO A 119 36.06 -3.14 -26.70
C PRO A 119 35.81 -1.83 -25.92
N GLY A 120 34.56 -1.37 -25.92
CA GLY A 120 34.17 -0.11 -25.27
C GLY A 120 34.34 1.13 -26.15
N GLU A 121 34.93 0.99 -27.33
CA GLU A 121 34.88 2.02 -28.35
C GLU A 121 33.58 1.91 -29.17
N PRO A 122 33.01 3.04 -29.62
CA PRO A 122 31.73 3.04 -30.35
C PRO A 122 31.84 2.37 -31.71
N GLY A 123 30.80 1.63 -32.08
CA GLY A 123 30.82 0.76 -33.26
C GLY A 123 31.45 -0.62 -33.01
N TYR A 124 31.94 -0.93 -31.79
CA TYR A 124 32.44 -2.26 -31.45
C TYR A 124 31.41 -3.35 -31.75
N LEU A 125 30.16 -3.19 -31.32
CA LEU A 125 29.10 -4.16 -31.61
C LEU A 125 28.75 -4.24 -33.09
N ASP A 126 28.91 -3.16 -33.84
CA ASP A 126 28.65 -3.18 -35.28
C ASP A 126 29.66 -4.08 -36.01
N THR A 127 30.90 -4.16 -35.53
CA THR A 127 31.90 -5.11 -36.07
C THR A 127 31.51 -6.56 -35.78
N VAL A 128 30.96 -6.83 -34.59
CA VAL A 128 30.44 -8.14 -34.18
C VAL A 128 29.22 -8.53 -35.02
N LEU A 129 28.30 -7.59 -35.23
CA LEU A 129 27.14 -7.76 -36.11
C LEU A 129 27.58 -8.07 -37.54
N ALA A 130 28.54 -7.31 -38.08
CA ALA A 130 29.05 -7.52 -39.42
C ALA A 130 29.89 -8.80 -39.55
N GLY A 131 30.34 -9.41 -38.45
CA GLY A 131 31.17 -10.62 -38.47
C GLY A 131 32.57 -10.38 -39.05
N ILE A 132 33.06 -9.15 -38.99
CA ILE A 132 34.31 -8.74 -39.63
C ILE A 132 35.48 -9.47 -38.96
N GLY A 133 36.26 -10.21 -39.76
CA GLY A 133 37.43 -10.94 -39.28
C GLY A 133 37.13 -12.30 -38.65
N CYS A 134 35.87 -12.76 -38.63
CA CYS A 134 35.55 -14.14 -38.25
C CYS A 134 35.94 -15.13 -39.34
N LYS A 135 36.35 -16.34 -38.94
CA LYS A 135 36.76 -17.38 -39.90
C LYS A 135 35.61 -18.13 -40.56
N ASP A 136 34.51 -18.35 -39.84
CA ASP A 136 33.36 -19.10 -40.34
C ASP A 136 32.03 -18.59 -39.78
N LEU A 137 30.91 -19.08 -40.36
CA LEU A 137 29.56 -18.70 -39.96
C LEU A 137 29.24 -19.06 -38.51
N ARG A 138 29.82 -20.15 -37.99
CA ARG A 138 29.60 -20.60 -36.62
C ARG A 138 30.25 -19.64 -35.62
N ALA A 139 31.43 -19.14 -35.92
CA ALA A 139 32.15 -18.16 -35.14
C ALA A 139 31.39 -16.82 -35.13
N ILE A 140 30.89 -16.37 -36.29
CA ILE A 140 30.01 -15.19 -36.40
C ILE A 140 28.77 -15.36 -35.51
N ARG A 141 28.05 -16.47 -35.66
CA ARG A 141 26.81 -16.73 -34.93
C ARG A 141 27.04 -16.86 -33.42
N SER A 142 28.13 -17.53 -33.02
CA SER A 142 28.53 -17.64 -31.61
C SER A 142 28.88 -16.27 -31.02
N ALA A 143 29.61 -15.42 -31.76
CA ALA A 143 29.98 -14.08 -31.32
C ALA A 143 28.73 -13.19 -31.15
N ARG A 144 27.82 -13.19 -32.14
CA ARG A 144 26.54 -12.47 -32.07
C ARG A 144 25.72 -12.93 -30.86
N LEU A 145 25.42 -14.22 -30.75
CA LEU A 145 24.64 -14.77 -29.64
C LEU A 145 25.22 -14.38 -28.28
N TYR A 146 26.54 -14.49 -28.13
CA TYR A 146 27.20 -14.16 -26.86
C TYR A 146 27.18 -12.66 -26.56
N ALA A 147 27.42 -11.81 -27.56
CA ALA A 147 27.36 -10.35 -27.42
C ALA A 147 25.98 -9.84 -27.04
N PHE A 148 24.92 -10.54 -27.47
CA PHE A 148 23.53 -10.19 -27.20
C PHE A 148 22.91 -11.01 -26.06
N GLY A 149 23.75 -11.55 -25.16
CA GLY A 149 23.29 -12.01 -23.84
C GLY A 149 23.12 -13.53 -23.67
N ALA A 150 23.40 -14.35 -24.70
CA ALA A 150 23.43 -15.80 -24.52
C ALA A 150 24.69 -16.23 -23.75
N THR A 151 24.54 -17.22 -22.87
CA THR A 151 25.67 -17.83 -22.16
C THR A 151 26.42 -18.82 -23.06
N LEU A 152 27.70 -19.07 -22.73
CA LEU A 152 28.49 -20.10 -23.44
C LEU A 152 27.85 -21.49 -23.37
N GLN A 153 27.08 -21.77 -22.31
CA GLN A 153 26.38 -23.03 -22.14
C GLN A 153 25.21 -23.13 -23.12
N GLU A 154 24.34 -22.13 -23.17
CA GLU A 154 23.19 -22.10 -24.07
C GLU A 154 23.61 -22.12 -25.55
N ILE A 155 24.69 -21.43 -25.90
CA ILE A 155 25.27 -21.49 -27.25
C ILE A 155 25.83 -22.90 -27.54
N GLY A 156 26.42 -23.54 -26.53
CA GLY A 156 26.89 -24.91 -26.63
C GLY A 156 25.74 -25.87 -26.93
N ASP A 157 24.67 -25.77 -26.15
CA ASP A 157 23.47 -26.60 -26.29
C ASP A 157 22.82 -26.40 -27.67
N LEU A 158 22.71 -25.15 -28.15
CA LEU A 158 22.18 -24.81 -29.48
C LEU A 158 22.98 -25.49 -30.61
N PHE A 159 24.31 -25.49 -30.52
CA PHE A 159 25.16 -26.11 -31.55
C PHE A 159 25.52 -27.57 -31.26
N GLY A 160 24.95 -28.20 -30.22
CA GLY A 160 25.26 -29.56 -29.82
C GLY A 160 26.73 -29.78 -29.42
N VAL A 161 27.37 -28.79 -28.78
CA VAL A 161 28.76 -28.88 -28.31
C VAL A 161 28.93 -28.38 -26.88
N THR A 162 30.09 -28.66 -26.29
CA THR A 162 30.38 -28.22 -24.92
C THR A 162 30.58 -26.70 -24.82
N ARG A 163 30.27 -26.12 -23.66
CA ARG A 163 30.59 -24.73 -23.29
C ARG A 163 32.04 -24.35 -23.58
N GLU A 164 32.97 -25.27 -23.29
CA GLU A 164 34.40 -25.05 -23.48
C GLU A 164 34.77 -24.97 -24.96
N ARG A 165 34.07 -25.74 -25.81
CA ARG A 165 34.26 -25.66 -27.26
C ARG A 165 33.84 -24.30 -27.81
N ILE A 166 32.72 -23.74 -27.33
CA ILE A 166 32.29 -22.38 -27.72
C ILE A 166 33.33 -21.34 -27.28
N ARG A 167 33.85 -21.43 -26.06
CA ARG A 167 34.91 -20.53 -25.58
C ARG A 167 36.15 -20.56 -26.50
N GLN A 168 36.54 -21.75 -26.96
CA GLN A 168 37.65 -21.91 -27.88
C GLN A 168 37.37 -21.30 -29.26
N ILE A 169 36.17 -21.49 -29.79
CA ILE A 169 35.73 -20.89 -31.08
C ILE A 169 35.83 -19.37 -30.98
N LEU A 170 35.28 -18.76 -29.94
CA LEU A 170 35.36 -17.31 -29.73
C LEU A 170 36.83 -16.85 -29.71
N SER A 171 37.69 -17.52 -28.93
CA SER A 171 39.10 -17.10 -28.80
C SER A 171 39.98 -17.31 -30.04
N ARG A 172 39.67 -18.30 -30.90
CA ARG A 172 40.57 -18.70 -32.00
C ARG A 172 40.06 -18.28 -33.36
N ASP A 173 38.75 -18.23 -33.53
CA ASP A 173 38.08 -18.11 -34.83
C ASP A 173 37.32 -16.80 -34.97
N THR A 174 37.37 -15.93 -33.95
CA THR A 174 36.92 -14.55 -33.99
C THR A 174 38.04 -13.60 -33.55
N PRO A 175 37.99 -12.32 -33.95
CA PRO A 175 38.90 -11.30 -33.42
C PRO A 175 38.69 -10.96 -31.94
N TRP A 176 37.59 -11.43 -31.34
CA TRP A 176 37.15 -11.03 -30.01
C TRP A 176 37.28 -12.17 -29.01
N SER A 177 37.73 -11.88 -27.79
CA SER A 177 37.65 -12.88 -26.73
C SER A 177 36.25 -12.92 -26.09
N SER A 178 35.90 -14.03 -25.43
CA SER A 178 34.70 -14.09 -24.60
C SER A 178 34.70 -13.03 -23.49
N THR A 179 35.89 -12.63 -23.01
CA THR A 179 36.00 -11.59 -21.98
C THR A 179 35.61 -10.22 -22.55
N ASP A 180 36.09 -9.90 -23.75
CA ASP A 180 35.82 -8.63 -24.42
C ASP A 180 34.35 -8.49 -24.79
N LEU A 181 33.77 -9.53 -25.39
CA LEU A 181 32.35 -9.57 -25.73
C LEU A 181 31.48 -9.45 -24.47
N SER A 182 31.83 -10.12 -23.37
CA SER A 182 31.08 -10.03 -22.12
C SER A 182 31.18 -8.63 -21.49
N ALA A 183 32.35 -8.01 -21.54
CA ALA A 183 32.54 -6.65 -21.02
C ALA A 183 31.69 -5.64 -21.80
N ALA A 184 31.75 -5.68 -23.13
CA ALA A 184 30.95 -4.80 -23.99
C ALA A 184 29.44 -5.03 -23.81
N ALA A 185 28.99 -6.28 -23.80
CA ALA A 185 27.58 -6.64 -23.58
C ALA A 185 27.05 -6.13 -22.23
N LYS A 186 27.85 -6.24 -21.16
CA LYS A 186 27.47 -5.75 -19.82
C LYS A 186 27.33 -4.23 -19.77
N VAL A 187 28.23 -3.50 -20.43
CA VAL A 187 28.15 -2.03 -20.50
C VAL A 187 26.85 -1.61 -21.17
N LEU A 188 26.52 -2.23 -22.30
CA LEU A 188 25.33 -1.88 -23.07
C LEU A 188 24.03 -2.35 -22.43
N ALA A 189 24.03 -3.53 -21.80
CA ALA A 189 22.89 -3.98 -21.00
C ALA A 189 22.62 -3.04 -19.81
N ARG A 190 23.67 -2.52 -19.16
CA ARG A 190 23.55 -1.51 -18.10
C ARG A 190 22.99 -0.20 -18.64
N ALA A 191 23.48 0.27 -19.78
CA ALA A 191 22.98 1.48 -20.43
C ALA A 191 21.50 1.35 -20.80
N ARG A 192 21.12 0.25 -21.47
CA ARG A 192 19.72 -0.05 -21.84
C ARG A 192 18.82 -0.10 -20.63
N ARG A 193 19.26 -0.78 -19.56
CA ARG A 193 18.49 -0.86 -18.31
C ARG A 193 18.31 0.52 -17.67
N ALA A 194 19.36 1.33 -17.59
CA ALA A 194 19.27 2.68 -17.04
C ALA A 194 18.32 3.58 -17.87
N GLU A 195 18.33 3.41 -19.20
CA GLU A 195 17.42 4.09 -20.11
C GLU A 195 15.97 3.63 -19.88
N HIS A 196 15.72 2.32 -19.82
CA HIS A 196 14.41 1.74 -19.50
C HIS A 196 13.87 2.19 -18.14
N GLU A 197 14.72 2.23 -17.10
CA GLU A 197 14.37 2.72 -15.76
C GLU A 197 13.97 4.20 -15.83
N SER A 198 14.74 5.02 -16.54
CA SER A 198 14.47 6.45 -16.70
C SER A 198 13.15 6.72 -17.43
N VAL A 199 12.87 6.00 -18.53
CA VAL A 199 11.62 6.19 -19.29
C VAL A 199 10.40 5.62 -18.58
N ALA A 200 10.54 4.52 -17.84
CA ALA A 200 9.47 3.98 -17.01
C ALA A 200 9.11 4.96 -15.88
N GLU A 201 10.11 5.54 -15.22
CA GLU A 201 9.88 6.58 -14.20
C GLU A 201 9.24 7.83 -14.79
N LEU A 202 9.76 8.35 -15.91
CA LEU A 202 9.19 9.52 -16.58
C LEU A 202 7.74 9.28 -17.01
N TRP A 203 7.44 8.11 -17.56
CA TRP A 203 6.08 7.74 -17.94
C TRP A 203 5.15 7.66 -16.72
N SER A 204 5.61 7.06 -15.63
CA SER A 204 4.86 6.98 -14.36
C SER A 204 4.56 8.37 -13.78
N LEU A 205 5.51 9.29 -13.84
CA LEU A 205 5.34 10.68 -13.38
C LEU A 205 4.42 11.50 -14.27
N SER A 206 4.50 11.29 -15.59
CA SER A 206 3.71 12.04 -16.58
C SER A 206 2.27 11.53 -16.71
N ASN A 207 2.03 10.28 -16.30
CA ASN A 207 0.72 9.62 -16.37
C ASN A 207 0.33 9.12 -14.97
N PRO A 208 0.10 10.03 -14.01
CA PRO A 208 -0.30 9.63 -12.67
C PRO A 208 -1.61 8.83 -12.77
N VAL A 209 -1.62 7.64 -12.18
CA VAL A 209 -2.80 6.76 -12.10
C VAL A 209 -3.22 6.08 -13.42
N ALA A 210 -2.45 6.19 -14.51
CA ALA A 210 -2.74 5.41 -15.74
C ALA A 210 -2.50 3.90 -15.52
N PRO A 211 -3.32 3.00 -16.07
CA PRO A 211 -3.14 1.56 -15.89
C PRO A 211 -1.90 1.03 -16.62
N LEU A 212 -1.27 -0.05 -16.11
CA LEU A 212 -0.01 -0.56 -16.67
C LEU A 212 -0.13 -1.16 -18.08
N ASP A 213 -1.33 -1.52 -18.53
CA ASP A 213 -1.59 -2.04 -19.87
C ASP A 213 -1.44 -0.97 -20.97
N GLU A 214 -1.50 0.32 -20.62
CA GLU A 214 -1.26 1.43 -21.54
C GLU A 214 0.24 1.74 -21.76
N ALA A 215 1.10 1.35 -20.82
CA ALA A 215 2.54 1.63 -20.90
C ALA A 215 3.28 0.91 -22.06
N PRO A 216 2.99 -0.39 -22.35
CA PRO A 216 3.71 -1.14 -23.35
C PRO A 216 3.73 -0.53 -24.74
N ALA A 217 2.57 -0.09 -25.25
CA ALA A 217 2.47 0.51 -26.57
C ALA A 217 3.23 1.85 -26.68
N ALA A 218 3.31 2.59 -25.57
CA ALA A 218 3.99 3.88 -25.52
C ALA A 218 5.51 3.74 -25.47
N LEU A 219 6.01 2.78 -24.69
CA LEU A 219 7.45 2.65 -24.37
C LEU A 219 8.16 1.53 -25.12
N GLY A 220 7.42 0.55 -25.65
CA GLY A 220 7.96 -0.67 -26.26
C GLY A 220 8.48 -1.67 -25.21
N LEU A 221 7.91 -1.66 -24.00
CA LEU A 221 8.28 -2.52 -22.86
C LEU A 221 7.11 -3.44 -22.52
N SER A 222 7.35 -4.69 -22.13
CA SER A 222 6.25 -5.56 -21.67
C SER A 222 5.71 -5.10 -20.31
N VAL A 223 4.47 -5.48 -19.98
CA VAL A 223 3.88 -5.20 -18.65
C VAL A 223 4.77 -5.75 -17.53
N GLU A 224 5.36 -6.93 -17.72
CA GLU A 224 6.25 -7.53 -16.74
C GLU A 224 7.55 -6.74 -16.56
N GLN A 225 8.15 -6.24 -17.65
CA GLN A 225 9.29 -5.31 -17.56
C GLN A 225 8.89 -4.03 -16.81
N MET A 226 7.71 -3.47 -17.07
CA MET A 226 7.21 -2.30 -16.34
C MET A 226 7.05 -2.57 -14.84
N ARG A 227 6.51 -3.74 -14.45
CA ARG A 227 6.42 -4.12 -13.02
C ARG A 227 7.79 -4.19 -12.34
N GLN A 228 8.78 -4.74 -13.04
CA GLN A 228 10.15 -4.86 -12.53
C GLN A 228 10.83 -3.49 -12.40
N LEU A 229 10.71 -2.64 -13.42
CA LEU A 229 11.35 -1.32 -13.48
C LEU A 229 10.73 -0.34 -12.47
N LEU A 230 9.41 -0.33 -12.33
CA LEU A 230 8.71 0.58 -11.41
C LEU A 230 8.84 0.17 -9.93
N GLY A 231 9.10 -1.11 -9.65
CA GLY A 231 9.26 -1.63 -8.30
C GLY A 231 8.09 -1.24 -7.39
N ARG A 232 8.34 -0.40 -6.37
CA ARG A 232 7.30 0.07 -5.44
C ARG A 232 6.28 1.01 -6.10
N ARG A 233 6.66 1.76 -7.15
CA ARG A 233 5.77 2.70 -7.86
C ARG A 233 4.66 2.00 -8.64
N ARG A 234 4.76 0.68 -8.89
CA ARG A 234 3.73 -0.11 -9.59
C ARG A 234 2.35 -0.02 -8.92
N SER A 235 2.28 0.22 -7.61
CA SER A 235 1.02 0.38 -6.88
C SER A 235 0.17 1.55 -7.37
N ARG A 236 0.76 2.50 -8.10
CA ARG A 236 0.03 3.62 -8.73
C ARG A 236 -0.70 3.23 -10.01
N HIS A 237 -0.34 2.09 -10.59
CA HIS A 237 -0.79 1.66 -11.91
C HIS A 237 -1.46 0.27 -11.89
N GLU A 238 -1.28 -0.51 -10.81
CA GLU A 238 -1.94 -1.79 -10.56
C GLU A 238 -2.46 -1.89 -9.10
N PRO A 239 -3.68 -2.42 -8.88
CA PRO A 239 -4.17 -2.75 -7.55
C PRO A 239 -3.34 -3.90 -6.94
N ALA A 240 -3.00 -3.80 -5.66
CA ALA A 240 -1.91 -4.54 -5.03
C ALA A 240 -2.09 -6.07 -4.85
N PHE A 241 -3.16 -6.72 -5.32
CA PHE A 241 -3.37 -8.15 -5.09
C PHE A 241 -4.04 -8.86 -6.28
N GLY A 242 -3.27 -9.71 -6.96
CA GLY A 242 -3.76 -10.70 -7.93
C GLY A 242 -3.40 -12.11 -7.47
N ALA A 243 -4.18 -12.67 -6.53
CA ALA A 243 -4.31 -14.12 -6.32
C ALA A 243 -5.46 -14.39 -5.33
N PRO A 244 -6.41 -15.30 -5.63
CA PRO A 244 -7.32 -15.84 -4.63
C PRO A 244 -6.53 -16.68 -3.62
N CYS A 245 -6.44 -16.26 -2.37
CA CYS A 245 -5.86 -17.07 -1.31
C CYS A 245 -6.94 -18.06 -0.83
N GLU A 246 -6.99 -19.27 -1.40
CA GLU A 246 -7.91 -20.35 -1.01
C GLU A 246 -7.52 -21.06 0.29
N ALA A 247 -6.32 -20.82 0.82
CA ALA A 247 -5.89 -21.44 2.07
C ALA A 247 -6.42 -20.67 3.29
N THR A 248 -7.51 -21.19 3.87
CA THR A 248 -8.14 -20.93 5.20
C THR A 248 -9.53 -20.29 5.15
N ARG A 249 -10.57 -21.11 4.94
CA ARG A 249 -11.96 -20.70 5.19
C ARG A 249 -12.62 -21.67 6.15
N ARG A 250 -12.58 -21.35 7.45
CA ARG A 250 -13.75 -21.65 8.31
C ARG A 250 -14.91 -20.80 7.78
N THR A 251 -16.05 -21.44 7.61
CA THR A 251 -17.30 -20.87 7.15
C THR A 251 -17.89 -19.91 8.19
N GLU A 252 -18.83 -19.07 7.78
CA GLU A 252 -19.52 -18.14 8.69
C GLU A 252 -20.29 -18.92 9.76
N GLU A 253 -20.88 -20.04 9.39
CA GLU A 253 -21.61 -20.95 10.26
C GLU A 253 -20.71 -21.52 11.37
N GLU A 254 -19.52 -21.99 11.02
CA GLU A 254 -18.54 -22.50 11.99
C GLU A 254 -18.09 -21.43 12.98
N ILE A 255 -17.91 -20.18 12.51
CA ILE A 255 -17.50 -19.07 13.38
C ILE A 255 -18.64 -18.64 14.31
N ILE A 256 -19.89 -18.69 13.84
CA ILE A 256 -21.07 -18.43 14.69
C ILE A 256 -21.16 -19.47 15.81
N GLU A 257 -20.89 -20.74 15.50
CA GLU A 257 -20.87 -21.82 16.48
C GLU A 257 -19.75 -21.61 17.52
N ASP A 258 -18.54 -21.26 17.08
CA ASP A 258 -17.40 -20.92 17.95
C ASP A 258 -17.74 -19.75 18.91
N LEU A 259 -18.42 -18.71 18.42
CA LEU A 259 -18.81 -17.54 19.23
C LEU A 259 -19.87 -17.90 20.28
N ARG A 260 -20.80 -18.80 19.94
CA ARG A 260 -21.81 -19.30 20.89
C ARG A 260 -21.19 -20.21 21.95
N ALA A 261 -20.27 -21.09 21.54
CA ALA A 261 -19.52 -21.96 22.46
C ALA A 261 -18.70 -21.12 23.46
N PHE A 262 -17.93 -20.15 22.95
CA PHE A 262 -17.20 -19.19 23.78
C PHE A 262 -18.09 -18.49 24.82
N HIS A 263 -19.25 -17.98 24.38
CA HIS A 263 -20.14 -17.25 25.28
C HIS A 263 -20.78 -18.17 26.31
N ALA A 264 -21.16 -19.39 25.92
CA ALA A 264 -21.71 -20.40 26.82
C ALA A 264 -20.70 -20.82 27.90
N GLU A 265 -19.41 -20.93 27.55
CA GLU A 265 -18.37 -21.35 28.48
C GLU A 265 -17.86 -20.23 29.39
N THR A 266 -17.72 -19.01 28.86
CA THR A 266 -17.05 -17.91 29.59
C THR A 266 -18.00 -16.84 30.12
N GLY A 267 -19.22 -16.74 29.57
CA GLY A 267 -20.17 -15.65 29.83
C GLY A 267 -19.71 -14.27 29.37
N ARG A 268 -18.60 -14.17 28.62
CA ARG A 268 -18.00 -12.91 28.17
C ARG A 268 -18.35 -12.62 26.71
N THR A 269 -18.20 -11.36 26.31
CA THR A 269 -18.44 -10.89 24.93
C THR A 269 -17.32 -9.95 24.45
N THR A 270 -16.15 -9.95 25.09
CA THR A 270 -15.04 -9.08 24.72
C THR A 270 -14.08 -9.75 23.73
N CYS A 271 -13.55 -8.96 22.78
CA CYS A 271 -12.65 -9.45 21.72
C CYS A 271 -11.43 -10.22 22.27
N GLN A 272 -10.83 -9.69 23.34
CA GLN A 272 -9.63 -10.27 23.92
C GLN A 272 -9.92 -11.62 24.57
N ALA A 273 -11.04 -11.74 25.29
CA ALA A 273 -11.43 -13.00 25.93
C ALA A 273 -11.71 -14.11 24.91
N PHE A 274 -12.31 -13.78 23.76
CA PHE A 274 -12.50 -14.75 22.68
C PHE A 274 -11.18 -15.19 22.04
N THR A 275 -10.20 -14.30 21.92
CA THR A 275 -8.89 -14.64 21.35
C THR A 275 -8.12 -15.61 22.22
N ASP A 276 -8.23 -15.44 23.53
CA ASP A 276 -7.57 -16.30 24.49
C ASP A 276 -8.25 -17.67 24.54
N TRP A 277 -9.60 -17.71 24.53
CA TRP A 277 -10.38 -18.94 24.39
C TRP A 277 -10.09 -19.67 23.07
N ALA A 278 -10.01 -18.94 21.96
CA ALA A 278 -9.78 -19.47 20.63
C ALA A 278 -8.42 -20.17 20.50
N ARG A 279 -7.40 -19.66 21.20
CA ARG A 279 -6.06 -20.26 21.25
C ARG A 279 -6.05 -21.61 21.98
N GLU A 280 -6.92 -21.79 22.98
CA GLU A 280 -7.06 -23.02 23.75
C GLU A 280 -7.87 -24.09 23.00
N HIS A 281 -8.72 -23.67 22.06
CA HIS A 281 -9.64 -24.53 21.31
C HIS A 281 -9.21 -24.74 19.84
N ASP A 282 -8.01 -24.30 19.46
CA ASP A 282 -7.47 -24.35 18.09
C ASP A 282 -8.43 -23.78 17.03
N VAL A 283 -9.07 -22.66 17.39
CA VAL A 283 -9.95 -21.90 16.49
C VAL A 283 -9.39 -20.51 16.18
N PRO A 284 -9.72 -19.92 15.02
CA PRO A 284 -9.30 -18.57 14.68
C PRO A 284 -9.77 -17.53 15.68
N GLY A 285 -8.87 -16.64 16.10
CA GLY A 285 -9.18 -15.59 17.07
C GLY A 285 -10.17 -14.54 16.57
N HIS A 286 -10.47 -13.55 17.42
CA HIS A 286 -11.49 -12.52 17.17
C HIS A 286 -11.32 -11.74 15.87
N GLN A 287 -10.08 -11.65 15.36
CA GLN A 287 -9.78 -11.00 14.09
C GLN A 287 -10.43 -11.73 12.91
N THR A 288 -10.47 -13.06 12.91
CA THR A 288 -11.11 -13.84 11.85
C THR A 288 -12.63 -13.67 11.89
N ALA A 289 -13.23 -13.68 13.08
CA ALA A 289 -14.65 -13.36 13.25
C ALA A 289 -14.97 -11.93 12.82
N ALA A 290 -14.14 -10.95 13.20
CA ALA A 290 -14.32 -9.56 12.79
C ALA A 290 -14.10 -9.35 11.28
N ILE A 291 -13.18 -10.08 10.65
CA ILE A 291 -12.95 -10.03 9.20
C ILE A 291 -14.14 -10.62 8.43
N ARG A 292 -14.75 -11.70 8.92
CA ARG A 292 -15.87 -12.39 8.26
C ARG A 292 -17.20 -11.64 8.41
N PHE A 293 -17.46 -11.10 9.59
CA PHE A 293 -18.73 -10.41 9.90
C PHE A 293 -18.58 -8.88 9.94
N GLY A 294 -17.51 -8.32 9.39
CA GLY A 294 -17.23 -6.88 9.31
C GLY A 294 -16.76 -6.23 10.62
N THR A 295 -17.38 -6.54 11.76
CA THR A 295 -16.91 -6.12 13.08
C THR A 295 -17.14 -7.19 14.13
N TRP A 296 -16.38 -7.14 15.23
CA TRP A 296 -16.62 -8.02 16.38
C TRP A 296 -18.06 -7.95 16.91
N ASN A 297 -18.64 -6.75 16.96
CA ASN A 297 -20.01 -6.56 17.43
C ASN A 297 -21.05 -7.17 16.49
N GLU A 298 -20.79 -7.17 15.18
CA GLU A 298 -21.68 -7.77 14.19
C GLU A 298 -21.51 -9.30 14.17
N ALA A 299 -20.30 -9.82 14.41
CA ALA A 299 -20.09 -11.25 14.66
C ALA A 299 -20.88 -11.74 15.89
N LEU A 300 -20.82 -11.00 17.00
CA LEU A 300 -21.61 -11.27 18.20
C LEU A 300 -23.11 -11.23 17.91
N LYS A 301 -23.57 -10.25 17.13
CA LYS A 301 -24.98 -10.11 16.75
C LYS A 301 -25.44 -11.25 15.83
N ALA A 302 -24.61 -11.67 14.88
CA ALA A 302 -24.86 -12.87 14.05
C ALA A 302 -24.95 -14.14 14.92
N ALA A 303 -24.16 -14.20 16.00
CA ALA A 303 -24.25 -15.25 17.00
C ALA A 303 -25.45 -15.13 17.97
N GLY A 304 -26.20 -14.02 17.94
CA GLY A 304 -27.35 -13.76 18.83
C GLY A 304 -26.97 -13.14 20.19
N LEU A 305 -25.78 -12.56 20.31
CA LEU A 305 -25.21 -12.02 21.55
C LEU A 305 -25.34 -10.48 21.59
N SER A 306 -25.68 -9.92 22.76
CA SER A 306 -25.92 -8.48 22.93
C SER A 306 -24.61 -7.65 22.97
N THR A 307 -24.61 -6.48 22.33
CA THR A 307 -23.46 -5.56 22.27
C THR A 307 -23.75 -4.22 22.96
N ASP A 308 -22.78 -3.72 23.74
CA ASP A 308 -22.85 -2.39 24.36
C ASP A 308 -22.48 -1.30 23.32
N LYS A 309 -23.47 -0.57 22.78
CA LYS A 309 -23.24 0.50 21.79
C LYS A 309 -22.71 1.79 22.43
N GLY A 310 -21.48 2.17 22.09
CA GLY A 310 -20.91 3.51 22.31
C GLY A 310 -21.21 4.48 21.14
N ALA A 311 -21.35 5.77 21.41
CA ALA A 311 -21.61 6.83 20.42
C ALA A 311 -20.40 7.09 19.49
N PRO A 312 -20.59 7.66 18.27
CA PRO A 312 -19.51 7.96 17.33
C PRO A 312 -18.55 9.02 17.91
N ARG A 313 -17.25 8.86 17.66
CA ARG A 313 -16.17 9.65 18.29
C ARG A 313 -15.57 10.78 17.41
N SER A 314 -16.09 11.09 16.22
CA SER A 314 -15.45 12.04 15.28
C SER A 314 -16.42 13.01 14.56
N SER A 315 -15.93 14.22 14.23
CA SER A 315 -16.62 15.30 13.50
C SER A 315 -16.66 15.16 11.97
N PHE A 316 -15.82 14.33 11.37
CA PHE A 316 -15.76 14.14 9.90
C PHE A 316 -17.04 13.48 9.35
N ARG A 317 -17.53 13.95 8.20
CA ARG A 317 -18.56 13.26 7.41
C ARG A 317 -17.92 12.22 6.50
N ASP A 318 -18.69 11.28 5.97
CA ASP A 318 -18.15 10.24 5.08
C ASP A 318 -17.62 10.85 3.78
N GLU A 319 -18.23 11.94 3.29
CA GLU A 319 -17.75 12.70 2.14
C GLU A 319 -16.35 13.31 2.39
N ASP A 320 -16.06 13.74 3.62
CA ASP A 320 -14.74 14.25 4.00
C ASP A 320 -13.68 13.15 4.01
N LEU A 321 -14.07 11.95 4.42
CA LEU A 321 -13.19 10.79 4.38
C LEU A 321 -12.90 10.38 2.94
N TRP A 322 -13.91 10.35 2.07
CA TRP A 322 -13.74 10.06 0.65
C TRP A 322 -12.81 11.06 -0.04
N ALA A 323 -13.00 12.34 0.25
CA ALA A 323 -12.14 13.39 -0.28
C ALA A 323 -10.70 13.31 0.22
N ALA A 324 -10.50 12.95 1.50
CA ALA A 324 -9.16 12.73 2.04
C ALA A 324 -8.47 11.55 1.33
N VAL A 325 -9.19 10.46 1.06
CA VAL A 325 -8.67 9.31 0.30
C VAL A 325 -8.35 9.69 -1.15
N ILE A 326 -9.26 10.39 -1.84
CA ILE A 326 -9.05 10.84 -3.22
C ILE A 326 -7.82 11.76 -3.31
N THR A 327 -7.73 12.74 -2.40
CA THR A 327 -6.58 13.66 -2.34
C THR A 327 -5.28 12.89 -2.12
N ALA A 328 -5.27 11.93 -1.19
CA ALA A 328 -4.10 11.09 -0.91
C ALA A 328 -3.72 10.16 -2.08
N VAL A 329 -4.69 9.68 -2.87
CA VAL A 329 -4.43 8.83 -4.05
C VAL A 329 -3.84 9.66 -5.20
N GLN A 330 -4.29 10.90 -5.37
CA GLN A 330 -3.78 11.82 -6.41
C GLN A 330 -2.43 12.47 -6.04
N ALA A 331 -2.08 12.52 -4.77
CA ALA A 331 -0.87 13.19 -4.31
C ALA A 331 0.43 12.53 -4.86
N PRO A 332 1.46 13.32 -5.26
CA PRO A 332 2.71 12.79 -5.82
C PRO A 332 3.47 11.83 -4.90
N ASP A 333 3.32 12.05 -3.61
CA ASP A 333 3.91 11.34 -2.48
C ASP A 333 2.90 10.42 -1.76
N GLY A 334 1.69 10.30 -2.30
CA GLY A 334 0.66 9.37 -1.86
C GLY A 334 0.64 8.06 -2.65
N GLY A 335 -0.49 7.35 -2.57
CA GLY A 335 -0.69 6.07 -3.26
C GLY A 335 -2.00 5.36 -2.88
N THR A 336 -2.20 4.16 -3.43
CA THR A 336 -3.44 3.38 -3.34
C THR A 336 -3.46 2.37 -2.17
N THR A 337 -2.32 2.10 -1.53
CA THR A 337 -2.28 1.20 -0.37
C THR A 337 -2.74 1.93 0.89
N PHE A 338 -3.36 1.21 1.82
CA PHE A 338 -3.81 1.78 3.10
C PHE A 338 -2.67 2.48 3.83
N ARG A 339 -1.48 1.86 3.84
CA ARG A 339 -0.28 2.42 4.44
C ARG A 339 0.15 3.73 3.78
N ALA A 340 0.13 3.81 2.45
CA ALA A 340 0.53 5.03 1.74
C ALA A 340 -0.46 6.18 2.00
N VAL A 341 -1.76 5.89 2.01
CA VAL A 341 -2.77 6.88 2.39
C VAL A 341 -2.63 7.28 3.85
N GLU A 342 -2.41 6.34 4.76
CA GLU A 342 -2.19 6.62 6.19
C GLU A 342 -0.94 7.48 6.44
N GLU A 343 0.17 7.19 5.75
CA GLU A 343 1.40 7.99 5.80
C GLU A 343 1.20 9.40 5.22
N TRP A 344 0.31 9.57 4.23
CA TRP A 344 -0.07 10.88 3.72
C TRP A 344 -0.94 11.64 4.73
N LEU A 345 -2.01 11.01 5.23
CA LEU A 345 -2.91 11.60 6.23
C LEU A 345 -2.16 12.03 7.49
N ALA A 346 -1.20 11.24 7.96
CA ALA A 346 -0.40 11.55 9.13
C ALA A 346 0.47 12.82 9.00
N ARG A 347 0.73 13.27 7.77
CA ARG A 347 1.52 14.49 7.48
C ARG A 347 0.66 15.73 7.32
N HIS A 348 -0.66 15.59 7.25
CA HIS A 348 -1.62 16.66 7.05
C HIS A 348 -2.43 16.88 8.36
N PRO A 349 -2.14 17.92 9.15
CA PRO A 349 -2.66 18.07 10.51
C PRO A 349 -4.19 18.13 10.62
N ALA A 350 -4.88 18.60 9.59
CA ALA A 350 -6.35 18.68 9.57
C ALA A 350 -7.02 17.47 8.91
N ALA A 351 -6.24 16.53 8.39
CA ALA A 351 -6.76 15.34 7.74
C ALA A 351 -7.33 14.32 8.76
N PRO A 352 -8.33 13.51 8.37
CA PRO A 352 -8.82 12.43 9.21
C PRO A 352 -7.75 11.37 9.45
N SER A 353 -7.85 10.64 10.56
CA SER A 353 -6.93 9.52 10.79
C SER A 353 -7.22 8.34 9.85
N GLY A 354 -6.17 7.64 9.41
CA GLY A 354 -6.33 6.43 8.59
C GLY A 354 -7.21 5.37 9.26
N ALA A 355 -7.15 5.26 10.60
CA ALA A 355 -8.03 4.41 11.38
C ALA A 355 -9.51 4.81 11.27
N LEU A 356 -9.83 6.11 11.24
CA LEU A 356 -11.20 6.60 11.07
C LEU A 356 -11.73 6.33 9.66
N VAL A 357 -10.89 6.56 8.65
CA VAL A 357 -11.19 6.22 7.25
C VAL A 357 -11.51 4.74 7.13
N ARG A 358 -10.65 3.87 7.69
CA ARG A 358 -10.87 2.42 7.67
C ARG A 358 -12.14 2.00 8.41
N GLN A 359 -12.45 2.64 9.52
CA GLN A 359 -13.63 2.32 10.31
C GLN A 359 -14.93 2.68 9.59
N ARG A 360 -14.96 3.81 8.88
CA ARG A 360 -16.20 4.36 8.29
C ARG A 360 -16.36 4.06 6.81
N LEU A 361 -15.30 4.21 6.02
CA LEU A 361 -15.33 3.88 4.60
C LEU A 361 -15.17 2.38 4.36
N CYS A 362 -14.37 1.67 5.16
CA CYS A 362 -14.20 0.23 5.00
C CYS A 362 -15.03 -0.59 6.01
N GLY A 363 -16.03 0.06 6.62
CA GLY A 363 -16.99 -0.54 7.55
C GLY A 363 -18.22 -1.11 6.85
N HIS A 364 -19.21 -1.52 7.64
CA HIS A 364 -20.32 -2.44 7.30
C HIS A 364 -21.23 -2.09 6.09
N GLU A 365 -21.05 -0.95 5.44
CA GLU A 365 -21.77 -0.54 4.22
C GLU A 365 -20.84 -0.10 3.06
N GLY A 366 -19.52 -0.05 3.27
CA GLY A 366 -18.54 0.59 2.35
C GLY A 366 -17.37 -0.29 1.87
N GLY A 367 -17.47 -1.61 2.06
CA GLY A 367 -16.57 -2.54 1.40
C GLY A 367 -15.17 -2.67 2.01
N SER A 368 -14.33 -3.47 1.38
CA SER A 368 -12.91 -3.59 1.74
C SER A 368 -12.13 -2.30 1.40
N TRP A 369 -10.93 -2.09 1.98
CA TRP A 369 -10.04 -0.99 1.54
C TRP A 369 -9.81 -1.01 0.02
N THR A 370 -9.81 -2.21 -0.56
CA THR A 370 -9.74 -2.43 -2.00
C THR A 370 -10.94 -1.84 -2.73
N GLU A 371 -12.16 -2.03 -2.24
CA GLU A 371 -13.37 -1.41 -2.79
C GLU A 371 -13.36 0.11 -2.60
N THR A 372 -12.89 0.60 -1.45
CA THR A 372 -12.73 2.04 -1.22
C THR A 372 -11.81 2.65 -2.27
N VAL A 373 -10.65 2.03 -2.51
CA VAL A 373 -9.69 2.50 -3.51
C VAL A 373 -10.19 2.30 -4.93
N ALA A 374 -10.83 1.16 -5.24
CA ALA A 374 -11.41 0.92 -6.56
C ALA A 374 -12.52 1.94 -6.87
N THR A 375 -13.33 2.31 -5.89
CA THR A 375 -14.34 3.37 -6.01
C THR A 375 -13.70 4.73 -6.20
N ALA A 376 -12.66 5.06 -5.42
CA ALA A 376 -11.91 6.31 -5.60
C ALA A 376 -11.29 6.40 -7.01
N LEU A 377 -10.70 5.31 -7.51
CA LEU A 377 -10.18 5.22 -8.88
C LEU A 377 -11.30 5.31 -9.92
N ALA A 378 -12.44 4.65 -9.71
CA ALA A 378 -13.59 4.71 -10.61
C ALA A 378 -14.15 6.13 -10.73
N VAL A 379 -14.27 6.86 -9.61
CA VAL A 379 -14.65 8.28 -9.59
C VAL A 379 -13.66 9.12 -10.39
N LEU A 380 -12.36 8.84 -10.29
CA LEU A 380 -11.31 9.58 -10.99
C LEU A 380 -11.21 9.26 -12.49
N HIS A 381 -11.45 8.01 -12.91
CA HIS A 381 -11.24 7.57 -14.30
C HIS A 381 -12.53 7.48 -15.13
N THR A 382 -13.64 7.07 -14.51
CA THR A 382 -14.90 6.81 -15.21
C THR A 382 -16.08 7.04 -14.26
N PRO A 383 -16.46 8.30 -13.98
CA PRO A 383 -17.55 8.63 -13.05
C PRO A 383 -18.94 8.22 -13.57
N LYS A 384 -19.03 7.44 -14.66
CA LYS A 384 -20.29 6.96 -15.22
C LYS A 384 -20.92 5.95 -14.26
N GLY A 385 -21.97 6.36 -13.56
CA GLY A 385 -22.70 5.52 -12.59
C GLY A 385 -22.76 6.08 -11.18
N PHE A 386 -22.01 7.16 -10.89
CA PHE A 386 -22.09 7.89 -9.63
C PHE A 386 -22.94 9.15 -9.78
N ASP A 387 -23.56 9.60 -8.68
CA ASP A 387 -24.27 10.87 -8.64
C ASP A 387 -23.29 12.03 -8.90
N PRO A 388 -23.50 12.86 -9.94
CA PRO A 388 -22.62 13.98 -10.26
C PRO A 388 -22.41 14.96 -9.09
N ALA A 389 -23.45 15.20 -8.27
CA ALA A 389 -23.34 16.11 -7.14
C ALA A 389 -22.43 15.55 -6.04
N TRP A 390 -22.49 14.25 -5.80
CA TRP A 390 -21.60 13.56 -4.85
C TRP A 390 -20.16 13.54 -5.34
N VAL A 391 -19.95 13.28 -6.64
CA VAL A 391 -18.61 13.33 -7.26
C VAL A 391 -18.00 14.73 -7.13
N GLU A 392 -18.78 15.78 -7.39
CA GLU A 392 -18.32 17.16 -7.22
C GLU A 392 -17.96 17.45 -5.75
N GLU A 393 -18.77 16.99 -4.79
CA GLU A 393 -18.52 17.20 -3.35
C GLU A 393 -17.26 16.50 -2.83
N ILE A 394 -16.97 15.27 -3.27
CA ILE A 394 -15.78 14.51 -2.81
C ILE A 394 -14.50 14.88 -3.57
N THR A 395 -14.61 15.45 -4.77
CA THR A 395 -13.45 15.93 -5.54
C THR A 395 -13.16 17.41 -5.34
N ALA A 396 -14.06 18.15 -4.67
CA ALA A 396 -13.85 19.53 -4.29
C ALA A 396 -12.58 19.69 -3.41
N PRO A 397 -11.73 20.70 -3.68
CA PRO A 397 -10.54 20.96 -2.87
C PRO A 397 -10.90 21.21 -1.41
N ARG A 398 -10.20 20.53 -0.48
CA ARG A 398 -10.31 20.72 0.96
C ARG A 398 -8.97 21.19 1.53
N ASP A 399 -9.03 22.01 2.59
CA ASP A 399 -7.85 22.39 3.36
C ASP A 399 -7.54 21.30 4.39
N TRP A 400 -6.43 20.59 4.17
CA TRP A 400 -5.93 19.53 5.07
C TRP A 400 -4.77 20.01 5.95
N GLU A 401 -4.37 21.27 5.83
CA GLU A 401 -3.22 21.85 6.54
C GLU A 401 -3.66 22.63 7.79
N THR A 402 -4.78 23.35 7.71
CA THR A 402 -5.29 24.18 8.80
C THR A 402 -6.32 23.42 9.64
N PRO A 403 -6.01 23.00 10.88
CA PRO A 403 -7.00 22.34 11.73
C PRO A 403 -8.17 23.31 12.00
N THR A 404 -9.41 22.84 11.89
CA THR A 404 -10.56 23.60 12.40
C THR A 404 -10.35 23.83 13.89
N ASP A 405 -10.43 25.08 14.36
CA ASP A 405 -10.35 25.42 15.77
C ASP A 405 -11.41 24.62 16.56
N ASP A 406 -10.94 23.56 17.23
CA ASP A 406 -11.77 22.77 18.12
C ASP A 406 -12.08 23.66 19.34
N PRO A 407 -13.36 23.99 19.62
CA PRO A 407 -13.74 24.97 20.64
C PRO A 407 -13.01 24.72 21.96
N ASP A 408 -12.69 25.81 22.68
CA ASP A 408 -12.04 25.73 24.00
C ASP A 408 -12.84 24.74 24.87
N PRO A 409 -12.19 23.76 25.52
CA PRO A 409 -12.85 22.88 26.49
C PRO A 409 -13.78 23.61 27.47
N LEU A 410 -13.50 24.87 27.83
CA LEU A 410 -14.35 25.70 28.67
C LEU A 410 -15.69 26.08 28.01
N ASP A 411 -15.74 26.25 26.69
CA ASP A 411 -16.98 26.61 25.97
C ASP A 411 -18.01 25.48 26.00
N HIS A 412 -17.55 24.22 25.98
CA HIS A 412 -18.43 23.07 26.19
C HIS A 412 -19.01 23.03 27.61
N VAL A 413 -18.22 23.43 28.62
CA VAL A 413 -18.68 23.46 30.01
C VAL A 413 -19.63 24.65 30.25
N ARG A 414 -19.35 25.82 29.66
CA ARG A 414 -20.26 26.99 29.69
C ARG A 414 -21.61 26.66 29.07
N ALA A 415 -21.62 26.05 27.89
CA ALA A 415 -22.86 25.59 27.24
C ALA A 415 -23.64 24.57 28.10
N ALA A 416 -22.94 23.70 28.81
CA ALA A 416 -23.57 22.76 29.74
C ALA A 416 -24.17 23.47 30.96
N ILE A 417 -23.48 24.49 31.50
CA ILE A 417 -23.97 25.33 32.60
C ILE A 417 -25.23 26.09 32.19
N ASP A 418 -25.25 26.66 30.98
CA ASP A 418 -26.41 27.36 30.45
C ASP A 418 -27.63 26.44 30.31
N ALA A 419 -27.41 25.18 29.88
CA ALA A 419 -28.48 24.22 29.66
C ALA A 419 -28.97 23.50 30.94
N LEU A 420 -28.05 23.17 31.86
CA LEU A 420 -28.31 22.29 33.01
C LEU A 420 -28.27 23.01 34.36
N GLY A 421 -27.88 24.28 34.39
CA GLY A 421 -27.66 25.08 35.59
C GLY A 421 -26.24 24.93 36.19
N PRO A 422 -25.88 25.75 37.18
CA PRO A 422 -24.50 25.89 37.68
C PRO A 422 -23.96 24.67 38.43
N ARG A 423 -24.83 23.79 38.94
CA ARG A 423 -24.42 22.55 39.65
C ARG A 423 -24.57 21.33 38.75
N ILE A 424 -23.46 20.92 38.13
CA ILE A 424 -23.43 19.77 37.20
C ILE A 424 -22.56 18.64 37.75
N THR A 425 -23.17 17.47 37.97
CA THR A 425 -22.43 16.24 38.26
C THR A 425 -21.84 15.64 36.98
N THR A 426 -20.78 14.84 37.10
CA THR A 426 -20.16 14.15 35.95
C THR A 426 -21.16 13.25 35.20
N SER A 427 -22.11 12.62 35.89
CA SER A 427 -23.16 11.82 35.27
C SER A 427 -24.15 12.67 34.46
N ARG A 428 -24.54 13.83 35.00
CA ARG A 428 -25.48 14.75 34.36
C ARG A 428 -24.85 15.42 33.13
N TYR A 429 -23.58 15.83 33.23
CA TYR A 429 -22.81 16.28 32.06
C TYR A 429 -22.70 15.18 31.00
N ARG A 430 -22.36 13.93 31.39
CA ARG A 430 -22.23 12.81 30.44
C ARG A 430 -23.55 12.53 29.69
N ALA A 431 -24.69 12.63 30.37
CA ALA A 431 -26.00 12.44 29.75
C ALA A 431 -26.30 13.55 28.73
N TRP A 432 -26.09 14.81 29.10
CA TRP A 432 -26.27 15.96 28.21
C TRP A 432 -25.29 15.94 27.02
N ALA A 433 -24.01 15.70 27.27
CA ALA A 433 -22.99 15.64 26.22
C ALA A 433 -23.29 14.51 25.21
N ARG A 434 -23.88 13.40 25.66
CA ARG A 434 -24.34 12.33 24.77
C ARG A 434 -25.53 12.77 23.91
N ALA A 435 -26.47 13.52 24.48
CA ALA A 435 -27.65 14.01 23.76
C ALA A 435 -27.28 15.09 22.72
N GLU A 436 -26.35 15.98 23.06
CA GLU A 436 -25.95 17.14 22.25
C GLU A 436 -24.72 16.88 21.37
N GLY A 437 -24.21 15.65 21.31
CA GLY A 437 -23.02 15.30 20.52
C GLY A 437 -21.74 16.02 20.97
N ARG A 438 -21.60 16.35 22.26
CA ARG A 438 -20.46 17.07 22.83
C ARG A 438 -19.39 16.11 23.39
N PRO A 439 -18.12 16.57 23.52
CA PRO A 439 -17.06 15.76 24.13
C PRO A 439 -17.35 15.36 25.58
N THR A 440 -16.94 14.16 25.97
CA THR A 440 -17.11 13.68 27.35
C THR A 440 -16.24 14.45 28.34
N PHE A 441 -16.62 14.49 29.63
CA PHE A 441 -15.83 15.19 30.65
C PHE A 441 -14.38 14.65 30.74
N MET A 442 -14.16 13.35 30.52
CA MET A 442 -12.82 12.75 30.48
C MET A 442 -11.98 13.29 29.31
N THR A 443 -12.61 13.53 28.16
CA THR A 443 -11.96 14.15 26.99
C THR A 443 -11.53 15.58 27.32
N LEU A 444 -12.42 16.34 27.96
CA LEU A 444 -12.11 17.72 28.37
C LEU A 444 -10.95 17.77 29.37
N GLN A 445 -10.96 16.90 30.40
CA GLN A 445 -9.87 16.82 31.38
C GLN A 445 -8.52 16.46 30.74
N ARG A 446 -8.51 15.55 29.74
CA ARG A 446 -7.28 15.18 29.03
C ARG A 446 -6.75 16.33 28.17
N ARG A 447 -7.64 17.10 27.53
CA ARG A 447 -7.27 18.24 26.67
C ARG A 447 -6.78 19.44 27.48
N SER A 448 -7.40 19.72 28.63
CA SER A 448 -7.04 20.87 29.48
C SER A 448 -5.95 20.56 30.49
N GLY A 449 -5.73 19.29 30.83
CA GLY A 449 -4.91 18.87 31.96
C GLY A 449 -5.53 19.16 33.33
N LYS A 450 -6.77 19.66 33.36
CA LYS A 450 -7.46 20.11 34.59
C LYS A 450 -8.43 19.08 35.13
N LEU A 451 -8.71 19.17 36.42
CA LEU A 451 -9.77 18.37 37.06
C LEU A 451 -11.16 18.88 36.65
N TRP A 452 -12.17 18.01 36.65
CA TRP A 452 -13.56 18.40 36.36
C TRP A 452 -14.05 19.55 37.27
N SER A 453 -13.62 19.57 38.54
CA SER A 453 -13.94 20.64 39.48
C SER A 453 -13.34 21.98 39.08
N GLU A 454 -12.13 21.98 38.52
CA GLU A 454 -11.43 23.20 38.07
C GLU A 454 -12.07 23.72 36.79
N LEU A 455 -12.34 22.83 35.82
CA LEU A 455 -13.07 23.16 34.60
C LEU A 455 -14.45 23.76 34.88
N LEU A 456 -15.19 23.17 35.84
CA LEU A 456 -16.50 23.67 36.23
C LEU A 456 -16.41 25.03 36.92
N ALA A 457 -15.42 25.23 37.79
CA ALA A 457 -15.20 26.52 38.47
C ALA A 457 -14.79 27.64 37.49
N GLU A 458 -13.87 27.36 36.57
CA GLU A 458 -13.41 28.32 35.56
C GLU A 458 -14.50 28.67 34.53
N ALA A 459 -15.40 27.73 34.26
CA ALA A 459 -16.57 27.96 33.41
C ALA A 459 -17.71 28.70 34.14
N GLY A 460 -17.57 29.03 35.42
CA GLY A 460 -18.57 29.76 36.22
C GLY A 460 -19.61 28.90 36.94
N GLY A 461 -19.39 27.58 37.03
CA GLY A 461 -20.23 26.64 37.76
C GLY A 461 -19.81 26.44 39.22
N GLU A 462 -20.65 25.73 39.97
CA GLU A 462 -20.43 25.41 41.39
C GLU A 462 -19.94 23.96 41.56
N PRO A 463 -18.63 23.74 41.82
CA PRO A 463 -18.10 22.40 42.05
C PRO A 463 -18.60 21.80 43.38
N ASN A 464 -18.82 20.48 43.37
CA ASN A 464 -19.11 19.73 44.59
C ASN A 464 -17.91 19.79 45.55
N ALA A 465 -18.17 19.97 46.84
CA ALA A 465 -17.13 19.97 47.86
C ALA A 465 -16.27 18.70 47.78
N PRO A 466 -14.93 18.83 47.87
CA PRO A 466 -14.03 17.68 47.78
C PRO A 466 -14.33 16.69 48.91
N LYS A 467 -14.51 15.41 48.55
CA LYS A 467 -14.61 14.35 49.55
C LYS A 467 -13.25 14.17 50.22
N VAL A 468 -13.14 14.42 51.52
CA VAL A 468 -11.93 14.11 52.31
C VAL A 468 -11.72 12.60 52.27
N LYS A 469 -10.75 12.15 51.47
CA LYS A 469 -10.34 10.74 51.42
C LYS A 469 -9.32 10.49 52.53
N ASN A 470 -9.43 9.34 53.19
CA ASN A 470 -8.50 8.85 54.22
C ASN A 470 -8.54 9.55 55.58
N ARG A 471 -9.73 9.78 56.13
CA ARG A 471 -9.86 10.09 57.56
C ARG A 471 -9.26 8.98 58.42
N SER A 472 -8.49 9.36 59.44
CA SER A 472 -7.84 8.41 60.35
C SER A 472 -8.86 7.75 61.28
N ARG A 473 -8.53 6.58 61.85
CA ARG A 473 -9.42 5.92 62.83
C ARG A 473 -9.65 6.80 64.07
N ALA A 474 -8.65 7.58 64.48
CA ALA A 474 -8.77 8.52 65.60
C ALA A 474 -9.74 9.66 65.28
N GLU A 475 -9.58 10.28 64.10
CA GLU A 475 -10.46 11.37 63.62
C GLU A 475 -11.91 10.88 63.49
N VAL A 476 -12.13 9.71 62.88
CA VAL A 476 -13.48 9.13 62.77
C VAL A 476 -14.05 8.80 64.16
N GLY A 477 -13.21 8.40 65.11
CA GLY A 477 -13.59 8.17 66.51
C GLY A 477 -14.07 9.44 67.22
N GLU A 478 -13.40 10.59 67.03
CA GLU A 478 -13.83 11.87 67.63
C GLU A 478 -15.23 12.28 67.18
N TYR A 479 -15.54 12.14 65.88
CA TYR A 479 -16.89 12.38 65.37
C TYR A 479 -17.92 11.40 65.94
N MET A 480 -17.52 10.14 66.17
CA MET A 480 -18.40 9.12 66.76
C MET A 480 -18.67 9.39 68.23
N THR A 481 -17.66 9.79 69.02
CA THR A 481 -17.83 10.20 70.41
C THR A 481 -18.73 11.42 70.53
N ARG A 482 -18.57 12.42 69.66
CA ARG A 482 -19.46 13.60 69.65
C ARG A 482 -20.91 13.22 69.34
N PHE A 483 -21.13 12.36 68.35
CA PHE A 483 -22.46 11.84 68.05
C PHE A 483 -23.09 11.09 69.22
N LEU A 484 -22.34 10.20 69.86
CA LEU A 484 -22.84 9.40 71.00
C LEU A 484 -23.08 10.25 72.25
N ALA A 485 -22.38 11.37 72.41
CA ALA A 485 -22.67 12.33 73.48
C ALA A 485 -24.01 13.05 73.26
N GLU A 486 -24.34 13.39 72.00
CA GLU A 486 -25.60 14.04 71.64
C GLU A 486 -26.77 13.04 71.56
N TYR A 487 -26.49 11.80 71.16
CA TYR A 487 -27.46 10.72 70.99
C TYR A 487 -26.97 9.44 71.68
N PRO A 488 -27.14 9.32 73.02
CA PRO A 488 -26.61 8.19 73.79
C PRO A 488 -27.09 6.83 73.28
N GLU A 489 -28.35 6.72 72.86
CA GLU A 489 -28.94 5.50 72.26
C GLU A 489 -29.12 5.62 70.73
N GLY A 490 -28.35 6.50 70.08
CA GLY A 490 -28.46 6.79 68.65
C GLY A 490 -28.14 5.57 67.77
N SER A 491 -29.03 5.29 66.83
CA SER A 491 -28.86 4.21 65.87
C SER A 491 -27.93 4.62 64.72
N SER A 492 -27.51 3.64 63.90
CA SER A 492 -26.72 3.91 62.70
C SER A 492 -27.45 4.75 61.65
N THR A 493 -28.78 4.81 61.73
CA THR A 493 -29.62 5.66 60.88
C THR A 493 -29.58 7.11 61.36
N ASP A 494 -29.61 7.32 62.68
CA ASP A 494 -29.53 8.65 63.30
C ASP A 494 -28.19 9.31 62.99
N TYR A 495 -27.10 8.54 63.00
CA TYR A 495 -25.78 9.00 62.57
C TYR A 495 -25.75 9.41 61.09
N GLY A 496 -26.48 8.70 60.23
CA GLY A 496 -26.61 9.05 58.82
C GLY A 496 -27.23 10.43 58.60
N THR A 497 -28.18 10.82 59.44
CA THR A 497 -28.80 12.16 59.39
C THR A 497 -27.86 13.20 60.03
N TRP A 498 -27.31 12.89 61.20
CA TRP A 498 -26.40 13.77 61.94
C TRP A 498 -25.13 14.10 61.16
N SER A 499 -24.54 13.11 60.47
CA SER A 499 -23.30 13.29 59.70
C SER A 499 -23.44 14.29 58.55
N ARG A 500 -24.61 14.37 57.91
CA ARG A 500 -24.89 15.33 56.84
C ARG A 500 -24.96 16.77 57.35
N ALA A 501 -25.52 16.98 58.53
CA ALA A 501 -25.62 18.31 59.14
C ALA A 501 -24.27 18.79 59.71
N ASN A 502 -23.39 17.85 60.08
CA ASN A 502 -22.16 18.13 60.83
C ASN A 502 -20.85 17.93 60.04
N ALA A 503 -20.94 17.79 58.71
CA ALA A 503 -19.81 17.47 57.82
C ALA A 503 -18.99 16.23 58.24
N ALA A 504 -19.64 15.30 58.96
CA ALA A 504 -19.00 14.15 59.58
C ALA A 504 -18.75 13.01 58.56
N PRO A 505 -17.96 11.98 58.91
CA PRO A 505 -17.75 10.81 58.06
C PRO A 505 -19.06 10.09 57.75
N SER A 506 -19.13 9.46 56.58
CA SER A 506 -20.28 8.63 56.23
C SER A 506 -20.32 7.37 57.10
N ARG A 507 -21.51 6.79 57.29
CA ARG A 507 -21.67 5.51 58.01
C ARG A 507 -20.75 4.41 57.46
N SER A 508 -20.58 4.31 56.14
CA SER A 508 -19.67 3.33 55.55
C SER A 508 -18.21 3.60 55.94
N THR A 509 -17.79 4.86 56.01
CA THR A 509 -16.45 5.22 56.48
C THR A 509 -16.21 4.83 57.95
N VAL A 510 -17.24 4.93 58.80
CA VAL A 510 -17.17 4.44 60.19
C VAL A 510 -17.01 2.93 60.23
N VAL A 511 -17.84 2.20 59.48
CA VAL A 511 -17.79 0.74 59.40
C VAL A 511 -16.44 0.25 58.83
N ASP A 512 -15.94 0.87 57.76
CA ASP A 512 -14.65 0.50 57.16
C ASP A 512 -13.47 0.69 58.13
N ARG A 513 -13.56 1.60 59.10
CA ARG A 513 -12.48 1.90 60.06
C ARG A 513 -12.54 1.09 61.34
N PHE A 514 -13.74 0.73 61.78
CA PHE A 514 -13.98 0.03 63.05
C PHE A 514 -14.48 -1.41 62.86
N GLY A 515 -14.65 -1.86 61.61
CA GLY A 515 -15.14 -3.19 61.23
C GLY A 515 -16.66 -3.28 61.24
N THR A 516 -17.31 -2.92 62.35
CA THR A 516 -18.78 -2.88 62.46
C THR A 516 -19.26 -1.64 63.20
N TRP A 517 -20.54 -1.30 63.01
CA TRP A 517 -21.17 -0.19 63.75
C TRP A 517 -21.11 -0.41 65.27
N ASN A 518 -21.41 -1.62 65.74
CA ASN A 518 -21.40 -1.93 67.17
C ASN A 518 -19.99 -1.83 67.75
N LEU A 519 -18.96 -2.32 67.03
CA LEU A 519 -17.57 -2.17 67.46
C LEU A 519 -17.13 -0.69 67.49
N ALA A 520 -17.65 0.14 66.59
CA ALA A 520 -17.40 1.59 66.63
C ALA A 520 -18.03 2.23 67.87
N VAL A 521 -19.27 1.87 68.19
CA VAL A 521 -19.99 2.35 69.38
C VAL A 521 -19.27 1.90 70.66
N GLU A 522 -18.94 0.62 70.78
CA GLU A 522 -18.23 0.06 71.94
C GLU A 522 -16.85 0.71 72.11
N SER A 523 -16.07 0.84 71.02
CA SER A 523 -14.74 1.46 71.05
C SER A 523 -14.78 2.93 71.46
N CYS A 524 -15.86 3.66 71.14
CA CYS A 524 -15.99 5.09 71.42
C CYS A 524 -16.78 5.40 72.71
N ARG A 525 -17.47 4.41 73.31
CA ARG A 525 -18.07 4.47 74.65
C ARG A 525 -17.09 4.07 75.76
N ALA A 526 -16.08 3.26 75.43
CA ALA A 526 -15.04 2.82 76.37
C ALA A 526 -13.87 3.81 76.52
N ARG A 527 -13.86 4.86 75.71
CA ARG A 527 -12.99 6.05 75.82
C ARG A 527 -13.79 7.18 76.43
#